data_AF-A0AAW3IV44-F1
#
_entry.id   AF-A0AAW3IV44-F1
#
_cell.length_a   1.000
_cell.length_b   1.000
_cell.length_c   1.000
_cell.angle_alpha   90.00
_cell.angle_beta   90.00
_cell.angle_gamma   90.00
#
_symmetry.space_group_name_H-M   'P 1'
#
loop_
_entity.id
_entity.type
_entity.pdbx_description
1 polymer ?
#
loop_
_entity_poly.entity_id
_entity_poly.type
_entity_poly.pdbx_seq_one_letter_code
_entity_poly.pdbx_strand_id
1 'polypeptide(L)'
;MIDTTSLQFIKTIKGLLRYFYSESEYHRKLGGDSFEHHLSEKNPIFRIPPNMSSLDKEEFLLSFLQDLNSDDQITLFTAYGRDIYNYVPMTSVSVGSSSVIEKARYKLTYLNYYQVEDEFESRFASLVEHIKAPLKVESEFYRARIGSRLKASNFDWKKMRHEEEFHEAYQGKDIGAPPIHLASGGRINRPGVSYLYLASDADTAISEVRPHPGENVSVGRFKSNVNLQIADFSQHELTEELLSDEGLDILELIIAIENTLSVTVSPSMNKQYNITQFIAEIVRKLSFDGLAFKSSVGTGKNYVLFNPESFDWVEGSDQVFKVSSVSYKTEPQKKFDEQAYYDRTYEETA
;
A
#
# COMPACT_ATOMS: atom_id res chain seq x y z
N MET A 1 -29.61 11.68 18.22
CA MET A 1 -28.95 12.92 17.76
C MET A 1 -27.47 12.75 17.99
N ILE A 2 -26.64 13.19 17.04
CA ILE A 2 -25.19 13.26 17.23
C ILE A 2 -24.93 14.48 18.12
N ASP A 3 -24.15 14.30 19.18
CA ASP A 3 -23.71 15.42 20.03
C ASP A 3 -22.50 16.09 19.37
N THR A 4 -22.77 17.17 18.63
CA THR A 4 -21.77 17.93 17.87
C THR A 4 -20.83 18.75 18.77
N THR A 5 -21.18 18.92 20.05
CA THR A 5 -20.35 19.60 21.04
C THR A 5 -19.44 18.64 21.81
N SER A 6 -19.63 17.33 21.64
CA SER A 6 -18.82 16.34 22.32
C SER A 6 -17.36 16.39 21.86
N LEU A 7 -16.44 16.25 22.81
CA LEU A 7 -15.01 16.18 22.56
C LEU A 7 -14.65 15.14 21.49
N GLN A 8 -15.30 13.98 21.57
CA GLN A 8 -15.10 12.88 20.63
C GLN A 8 -15.50 13.26 19.21
N PHE A 9 -16.64 13.94 19.04
CA PHE A 9 -17.09 14.41 17.73
C PHE A 9 -16.09 15.42 17.15
N ILE A 10 -15.69 16.43 17.92
CA ILE A 10 -14.74 17.47 17.47
C ILE A 10 -13.42 16.84 17.04
N LYS A 11 -12.85 15.94 17.85
CA LYS A 11 -11.62 15.21 17.49
C LYS A 11 -11.77 14.41 16.20
N THR A 12 -12.90 13.71 16.06
CA THR A 12 -13.17 12.92 14.85
C THR A 12 -13.21 13.82 13.61
N ILE A 13 -13.90 14.97 13.67
CA ILE A 13 -13.94 15.90 12.53
C ILE A 13 -12.55 16.47 12.23
N LYS A 14 -11.78 16.86 13.25
CA LYS A 14 -10.40 17.34 13.07
C LYS A 14 -9.49 16.30 12.43
N GLY A 15 -9.54 15.06 12.93
CA GLY A 15 -8.78 13.93 12.38
C GLY A 15 -9.15 13.65 10.93
N LEU A 16 -10.44 13.65 10.60
CA LEU A 16 -10.91 13.44 9.22
C LEU A 16 -10.49 14.59 8.30
N LEU A 17 -10.48 15.84 8.78
CA LEU A 17 -9.94 16.97 8.01
C LEU A 17 -8.46 16.77 7.68
N ARG A 18 -7.63 16.42 8.68
CA ARG A 18 -6.21 16.08 8.49
C ARG A 18 -6.01 14.86 7.60
N TYR A 19 -6.95 13.91 7.62
CA TYR A 19 -6.87 12.71 6.80
C TYR A 19 -7.10 12.98 5.32
N PHE A 20 -8.13 13.76 4.99
CA PHE A 20 -8.56 13.96 3.60
C PHE A 20 -7.96 15.19 2.93
N TYR A 21 -7.58 16.22 3.69
CA TYR A 21 -7.18 17.51 3.14
C TYR A 21 -5.80 17.94 3.62
N SER A 22 -5.03 18.50 2.71
CA SER A 22 -3.78 19.19 3.04
C SER A 22 -4.09 20.56 3.63
N GLU A 23 -3.22 21.07 4.50
CA GLU A 23 -3.40 22.38 5.15
C GLU A 23 -3.58 23.49 4.12
N SER A 24 -2.84 23.44 3.00
CA SER A 24 -2.95 24.41 1.91
C SER A 24 -4.35 24.52 1.30
N GLU A 25 -5.19 23.48 1.42
CA GLU A 25 -6.54 23.46 0.84
C GLU A 25 -7.56 24.21 1.70
N TYR A 26 -7.41 24.21 3.02
CA TYR A 26 -8.35 24.83 3.97
C TYR A 26 -7.76 26.04 4.74
N HIS A 27 -6.50 26.38 4.49
CA HIS A 27 -5.84 27.52 5.11
C HIS A 27 -5.85 28.73 4.18
N ARG A 28 -6.76 29.68 4.44
CA ARG A 28 -6.91 30.92 3.65
C ARG A 28 -5.64 31.73 3.43
N LYS A 29 -4.69 31.73 4.37
CA LYS A 29 -3.42 32.46 4.20
C LYS A 29 -2.44 31.76 3.25
N LEU A 30 -2.62 30.46 3.01
CA LEU A 30 -1.90 29.69 2.01
C LEU A 30 -2.61 29.67 0.65
N GLY A 31 -3.72 30.40 0.51
CA GLY A 31 -4.53 30.46 -0.71
C GLY A 31 -5.65 29.43 -0.79
N GLY A 32 -5.88 28.65 0.28
CA GLY A 32 -6.98 27.69 0.36
C GLY A 32 -8.33 28.32 0.73
N ASP A 33 -9.39 27.50 0.72
CA ASP A 33 -10.73 27.86 1.18
C ASP A 33 -10.86 27.72 2.70
N SER A 34 -12.05 27.87 3.30
CA SER A 34 -12.28 27.58 4.73
C SER A 34 -12.81 26.17 4.95
N PHE A 35 -12.70 25.64 6.18
CA PHE A 35 -13.37 24.38 6.56
C PHE A 35 -14.85 24.37 6.21
N GLU A 36 -15.54 25.48 6.46
CA GLU A 36 -16.96 25.66 6.10
C GLU A 36 -17.23 25.41 4.61
N HIS A 37 -16.33 25.86 3.71
CA HIS A 37 -16.48 25.61 2.29
C HIS A 37 -16.36 24.12 1.97
N HIS A 38 -15.28 23.48 2.44
CA HIS A 38 -15.04 22.04 2.22
C HIS A 38 -16.13 21.16 2.82
N LEU A 39 -16.62 21.48 4.02
CA LEU A 39 -17.64 20.69 4.72
C LEU A 39 -19.06 20.95 4.22
N SER A 40 -19.32 22.10 3.59
CA SER A 40 -20.61 22.41 2.98
C SER A 40 -20.73 21.81 1.58
N GLU A 41 -19.66 21.73 0.80
CA GLU A 41 -19.70 21.08 -0.52
C GLU A 41 -19.70 19.54 -0.41
N LYS A 42 -19.81 18.86 -1.55
CA LYS A 42 -19.69 17.39 -1.60
C LYS A 42 -18.29 16.99 -1.11
N ASN A 43 -18.25 16.26 0.01
CA ASN A 43 -17.00 15.92 0.69
C ASN A 43 -17.00 14.45 1.20
N PRO A 44 -15.84 13.89 1.57
CA PRO A 44 -15.75 12.51 2.06
C PRO A 44 -16.10 12.35 3.55
N ILE A 45 -16.29 13.45 4.30
CA ILE A 45 -16.52 13.44 5.76
C ILE A 45 -18.02 13.29 6.07
N PHE A 46 -18.86 14.08 5.38
CA PHE A 46 -20.30 14.10 5.58
C PHE A 46 -21.04 13.69 4.32
N ARG A 47 -22.08 12.87 4.51
CA ARG A 47 -23.11 12.68 3.50
C ARG A 47 -24.29 13.61 3.80
N ILE A 48 -24.31 14.77 3.12
CA ILE A 48 -25.42 15.71 3.23
C ILE A 48 -26.65 15.12 2.52
N PRO A 49 -27.81 14.98 3.20
CA PRO A 49 -29.02 14.50 2.55
C PRO A 49 -29.47 15.45 1.43
N PRO A 50 -29.90 14.93 0.26
CA PRO A 50 -30.28 15.77 -0.88
C PRO A 50 -31.49 16.69 -0.61
N ASN A 51 -32.30 16.36 0.40
CA ASN A 51 -33.50 17.11 0.76
C ASN A 51 -33.31 18.01 2.00
N MET A 52 -32.08 18.12 2.53
CA MET A 52 -31.78 19.02 3.65
C MET A 52 -31.88 20.47 3.17
N SER A 53 -32.57 21.34 3.93
CA SER A 53 -32.63 22.76 3.57
C SER A 53 -31.26 23.43 3.76
N SER A 54 -31.00 24.52 3.02
CA SER A 54 -29.75 25.26 3.18
C SER A 54 -29.58 25.81 4.60
N LEU A 55 -30.68 26.20 5.26
CA LEU A 55 -30.68 26.68 6.64
C LEU A 55 -30.29 25.57 7.63
N ASP A 56 -30.90 24.38 7.52
CA ASP A 56 -30.57 23.25 8.42
C ASP A 56 -29.12 22.81 8.26
N LYS A 57 -28.60 22.86 7.03
CA LYS A 57 -27.20 22.55 6.72
C LYS A 57 -26.26 23.56 7.36
N GLU A 58 -26.56 24.85 7.23
CA GLU A 58 -25.75 25.92 7.82
C GLU A 58 -25.77 25.84 9.36
N GLU A 59 -26.95 25.66 9.96
CA GLU A 59 -27.11 25.49 11.41
C GLU A 59 -26.31 24.27 11.93
N PHE A 60 -26.36 23.15 11.20
CA PHE A 60 -25.58 21.97 11.54
C PHE A 60 -24.07 22.25 11.53
N LEU A 61 -23.54 22.89 10.48
CA LEU A 61 -22.11 23.19 10.40
C LEU A 61 -21.68 24.19 11.48
N LEU A 62 -22.46 25.26 11.68
CA LEU A 62 -22.19 26.27 12.70
C LEU A 62 -22.19 25.70 14.12
N SER A 63 -22.89 24.58 14.36
CA SER A 63 -22.96 23.94 15.68
C SER A 63 -21.60 23.43 16.21
N PHE A 64 -20.59 23.26 15.36
CA PHE A 64 -19.26 22.77 15.77
C PHE A 64 -18.06 23.51 15.13
N LEU A 65 -18.29 24.34 14.10
CA LEU A 65 -17.19 25.04 13.38
C LEU A 65 -16.34 25.94 14.30
N GLN A 66 -16.94 26.55 15.32
CA GLN A 66 -16.18 27.37 16.29
C GLN A 66 -15.21 26.51 17.12
N ASP A 67 -15.66 25.32 17.53
CA ASP A 67 -14.88 24.40 18.35
C ASP A 67 -13.70 23.77 17.59
N LEU A 68 -13.77 23.69 16.25
CA LEU A 68 -12.63 23.26 15.44
C LEU A 68 -11.41 24.18 15.60
N ASN A 69 -11.63 25.46 15.90
CA ASN A 69 -10.54 26.43 16.08
C ASN A 69 -9.98 26.45 17.51
N SER A 70 -10.50 25.64 18.44
CA SER A 70 -9.92 25.48 19.78
C SER A 70 -8.63 24.65 19.71
N ASP A 71 -7.53 25.15 20.27
CA ASP A 71 -6.15 24.84 19.81
C ASP A 71 -5.48 23.59 20.46
N ASP A 72 -6.18 22.82 21.28
CA ASP A 72 -5.48 21.96 22.27
C ASP A 72 -5.51 20.44 22.02
N GLN A 73 -5.92 19.95 20.84
CA GLN A 73 -6.23 18.51 20.67
C GLN A 73 -5.64 17.84 19.44
N ILE A 74 -5.89 18.42 18.27
CA ILE A 74 -5.37 17.97 16.97
C ILE A 74 -5.03 19.25 16.21
N THR A 75 -3.79 19.33 15.78
CA THR A 75 -3.24 20.50 15.11
C THR A 75 -3.81 20.57 13.70
N LEU A 76 -4.54 21.63 13.37
CA LEU A 76 -5.06 21.84 12.01
C LEU A 76 -4.20 22.81 11.20
N PHE A 77 -3.53 23.75 11.86
CA PHE A 77 -2.70 24.75 11.21
C PHE A 77 -1.28 24.68 11.78
N THR A 78 -0.28 24.72 10.91
CA THR A 78 1.12 24.88 11.34
C THR A 78 1.61 26.31 11.16
N ALA A 79 1.04 27.03 10.21
CA ALA A 79 1.47 28.38 9.88
C ALA A 79 0.66 29.46 10.61
N TYR A 80 1.19 29.96 11.74
CA TYR A 80 0.58 31.08 12.48
C TYR A 80 1.29 32.42 12.19
N GLY A 81 0.54 33.53 12.27
CA GLY A 81 1.13 34.88 12.27
C GLY A 81 1.68 35.39 10.92
N ARG A 82 2.80 36.14 10.97
CA ARG A 82 3.52 36.68 9.79
C ARG A 82 4.65 35.76 9.30
N ASP A 83 4.93 34.68 10.03
CA ASP A 83 6.04 33.75 9.77
C ASP A 83 5.64 32.54 8.91
N ILE A 84 4.51 32.63 8.20
CA ILE A 84 3.92 31.57 7.36
C ILE A 84 4.93 31.00 6.36
N TYR A 85 5.86 31.82 5.89
CA TYR A 85 6.91 31.42 4.93
C TYR A 85 7.97 30.46 5.50
N ASN A 86 8.03 30.29 6.83
CA ASN A 86 8.99 29.38 7.49
C ASN A 86 8.36 28.04 7.89
N TYR A 87 7.05 27.85 7.67
CA TYR A 87 6.36 26.61 7.98
C TYR A 87 6.10 25.81 6.71
N VAL A 88 6.25 24.49 6.83
CA VAL A 88 5.88 23.55 5.78
C VAL A 88 4.43 23.14 6.06
N PRO A 89 3.47 23.48 5.18
CA PRO A 89 2.08 23.09 5.34
C PRO A 89 1.96 21.56 5.43
N MET A 90 1.07 21.09 6.30
CA MET A 90 0.85 19.66 6.45
C MET A 90 0.16 19.09 5.20
N THR A 91 0.65 17.96 4.72
CA THR A 91 -0.05 17.17 3.69
C THR A 91 -1.17 16.35 4.32
N SER A 92 -2.15 15.96 3.52
CA SER A 92 -3.19 15.03 3.99
C SER A 92 -2.57 13.68 4.37
N VAL A 93 -2.99 13.11 5.50
CA VAL A 93 -2.47 11.83 6.01
C VAL A 93 -2.71 10.70 5.01
N SER A 94 -3.83 10.75 4.27
CA SER A 94 -4.16 9.75 3.23
C SER A 94 -3.17 9.69 2.06
N VAL A 95 -2.37 10.74 1.84
CA VAL A 95 -1.29 10.72 0.83
C VAL A 95 -0.10 9.87 1.31
N GLY A 96 0.13 9.77 2.63
CA GLY A 96 1.24 9.00 3.21
C GLY A 96 2.61 9.62 2.91
N SER A 97 2.75 10.94 3.02
CA SER A 97 4.02 11.65 2.80
C SER A 97 4.91 11.66 4.04
N SER A 98 5.26 10.48 4.55
CA SER A 98 6.00 10.39 5.82
C SER A 98 7.46 10.81 5.69
N SER A 99 7.87 11.80 6.49
CA SER A 99 9.27 12.23 6.61
C SER A 99 10.22 11.12 7.07
N VAL A 100 9.72 10.11 7.80
CA VAL A 100 10.49 8.94 8.23
C VAL A 100 10.94 8.12 7.03
N ILE A 101 10.03 7.86 6.08
CA ILE A 101 10.34 7.10 4.87
C ILE A 101 11.28 7.88 3.95
N GLU A 102 11.05 9.18 3.78
CA GLU A 102 11.96 10.01 2.98
C GLU A 102 13.36 10.10 3.59
N LYS A 103 13.47 10.21 4.91
CA LYS A 103 14.74 10.13 5.62
C LYS A 103 15.43 8.78 5.43
N ALA A 104 14.68 7.67 5.45
CA ALA A 104 15.21 6.34 5.18
C ALA A 104 15.77 6.25 3.75
N ARG A 105 15.00 6.68 2.74
CA ARG A 105 15.46 6.73 1.34
C ARG A 105 16.75 7.53 1.18
N TYR A 106 16.79 8.72 1.77
CA TYR A 106 17.97 9.58 1.73
C TYR A 106 19.19 8.88 2.36
N LYS A 107 19.05 8.35 3.57
CA LYS A 107 20.16 7.68 4.26
C LYS A 107 20.66 6.45 3.52
N LEU A 108 19.74 5.63 3.00
CA LEU A 108 20.06 4.41 2.24
C LEU A 108 20.74 4.69 0.89
N THR A 109 20.83 5.96 0.47
CA THR A 109 21.64 6.38 -0.68
C THR A 109 23.14 6.42 -0.34
N TYR A 110 23.49 6.66 0.93
CA TYR A 110 24.87 6.90 1.36
C TYR A 110 25.37 5.94 2.44
N LEU A 111 24.48 5.21 3.11
CA LEU A 111 24.78 4.35 4.25
C LEU A 111 24.22 2.94 4.04
N ASN A 112 24.89 1.94 4.64
CA ASN A 112 24.43 0.56 4.65
C ASN A 112 23.33 0.34 5.70
N TYR A 113 22.58 -0.76 5.57
CA TYR A 113 21.46 -1.10 6.45
C TYR A 113 21.86 -1.12 7.93
N TYR A 114 22.95 -1.82 8.27
CA TYR A 114 23.42 -1.96 9.64
C TYR A 114 23.79 -0.64 10.32
N GLN A 115 24.00 0.43 9.55
CA GLN A 115 24.33 1.76 10.07
C GLN A 115 23.10 2.59 10.43
N VAL A 116 21.91 2.17 9.97
CA VAL A 116 20.67 2.94 10.10
C VAL A 116 19.53 2.14 10.68
N GLU A 117 19.61 0.80 10.69
CA GLU A 117 18.53 -0.09 11.10
C GLU A 117 18.02 0.19 12.52
N ASP A 118 18.89 0.42 13.50
CA ASP A 118 18.47 0.64 14.90
C ASP A 118 17.60 1.89 15.07
N GLU A 119 17.87 2.95 14.29
CA GLU A 119 17.05 4.17 14.29
C GLU A 119 15.65 3.88 13.77
N PHE A 120 15.54 3.17 12.64
CA PHE A 120 14.25 2.91 12.01
C PHE A 120 13.49 1.79 12.71
N GLU A 121 14.16 0.82 13.31
CA GLU A 121 13.56 -0.18 14.19
C GLU A 121 12.88 0.50 15.38
N SER A 122 13.56 1.45 16.02
CA SER A 122 12.97 2.24 17.12
C SER A 122 11.74 3.05 16.68
N ARG A 123 11.73 3.56 15.45
CA ARG A 123 10.58 4.27 14.88
C ARG A 123 9.44 3.34 14.49
N PHE A 124 9.74 2.16 13.94
CA PHE A 124 8.72 1.20 13.50
C PHE A 124 8.14 0.42 14.68
N ALA A 125 8.84 0.37 15.83
CA ALA A 125 8.35 -0.24 17.04
C ALA A 125 7.01 0.35 17.51
N SER A 126 6.77 1.65 17.30
CA SER A 126 5.47 2.27 17.64
C SER A 126 4.32 1.79 16.75
N LEU A 127 4.61 1.18 15.60
CA LEU A 127 3.59 0.69 14.66
C LEU A 127 3.09 -0.70 15.03
N VAL A 128 3.84 -1.46 15.85
CA VAL A 128 3.62 -2.90 16.08
C VAL A 128 2.19 -3.19 16.48
N GLU A 129 1.63 -2.42 17.41
CA GLU A 129 0.27 -2.65 17.91
C GLU A 129 -0.82 -2.33 16.88
N HIS A 130 -0.52 -1.47 15.90
CA HIS A 130 -1.46 -1.01 14.87
C HIS A 130 -1.45 -1.91 13.64
N ILE A 131 -0.34 -2.59 13.35
CA ILE A 131 -0.19 -3.42 12.13
C ILE A 131 -0.23 -4.93 12.41
N LYS A 132 -0.36 -5.35 13.68
CA LYS A 132 -0.34 -6.76 14.02
C LYS A 132 -1.60 -7.48 13.54
N ALA A 133 -1.44 -8.40 12.60
CA ALA A 133 -2.50 -9.27 12.11
C ALA A 133 -2.15 -10.76 12.38
N PRO A 134 -2.82 -11.43 13.33
CA PRO A 134 -2.60 -12.85 13.57
C PRO A 134 -3.17 -13.70 12.41
N LEU A 135 -2.37 -14.62 11.90
CA LEU A 135 -2.82 -15.69 11.02
C LEU A 135 -2.91 -16.99 11.79
N LYS A 136 -4.07 -17.65 11.69
CA LYS A 136 -4.29 -18.95 12.31
C LYS A 136 -3.78 -20.06 11.42
N VAL A 137 -3.29 -21.14 12.01
CA VAL A 137 -3.03 -22.41 11.32
C VAL A 137 -4.20 -22.78 10.40
N GLU A 138 -3.89 -23.39 9.25
CA GLU A 138 -4.82 -23.70 8.15
C GLU A 138 -5.37 -22.50 7.38
N SER A 139 -4.86 -21.27 7.62
CA SER A 139 -5.19 -20.13 6.74
C SER A 139 -4.60 -20.35 5.34
N GLU A 140 -5.46 -20.30 4.31
CA GLU A 140 -5.12 -20.59 2.90
C GLU A 140 -4.82 -19.31 2.09
N PHE A 141 -3.84 -19.41 1.19
CA PHE A 141 -3.45 -18.36 0.26
C PHE A 141 -3.03 -18.96 -1.09
N TYR A 142 -2.86 -18.09 -2.08
CA TYR A 142 -2.60 -18.48 -3.46
C TYR A 142 -1.23 -18.05 -3.92
N ARG A 143 -0.63 -18.82 -4.82
CA ARG A 143 0.59 -18.45 -5.53
C ARG A 143 0.46 -18.81 -7.00
N ALA A 144 1.01 -17.97 -7.86
CA ALA A 144 1.04 -18.20 -9.29
C ALA A 144 2.49 -18.20 -9.81
N ARG A 145 2.70 -18.86 -10.95
CA ARG A 145 3.97 -18.83 -11.70
C ARG A 145 3.68 -18.97 -13.19
N ILE A 146 4.31 -18.11 -14.00
CA ILE A 146 4.24 -18.24 -15.47
C ILE A 146 4.86 -19.57 -15.89
N GLY A 147 4.15 -20.26 -16.78
CA GLY A 147 4.50 -21.55 -17.34
C GLY A 147 3.63 -22.69 -16.83
N SER A 148 3.73 -23.81 -17.55
CA SER A 148 3.14 -25.11 -17.25
C SER A 148 3.97 -26.19 -17.95
N ARG A 149 3.72 -27.46 -17.65
CA ARG A 149 4.34 -28.60 -18.33
C ARG A 149 3.36 -29.18 -19.35
N LEU A 150 3.68 -29.11 -20.65
CA LEU A 150 2.90 -29.81 -21.68
C LEU A 150 3.04 -31.33 -21.49
N LYS A 151 1.92 -32.05 -21.36
CA LYS A 151 1.90 -33.50 -21.12
C LYS A 151 1.39 -34.30 -22.31
N ALA A 152 0.36 -33.78 -22.97
CA ALA A 152 -0.25 -34.45 -24.11
C ALA A 152 -0.84 -33.42 -25.08
N SER A 153 -1.11 -33.86 -26.30
CA SER A 153 -1.78 -33.04 -27.30
C SER A 153 -2.55 -33.91 -28.26
N ASN A 154 -3.75 -33.50 -28.67
CA ASN A 154 -4.50 -34.13 -29.74
C ASN A 154 -4.07 -33.53 -31.08
N PHE A 155 -3.70 -34.39 -32.03
CA PHE A 155 -3.35 -33.98 -33.38
C PHE A 155 -4.56 -34.11 -34.32
N ASP A 156 -4.92 -33.03 -34.99
CA ASP A 156 -5.92 -33.06 -36.05
C ASP A 156 -5.23 -33.39 -37.38
N TRP A 157 -5.32 -34.65 -37.82
CA TRP A 157 -4.76 -35.11 -39.10
C TRP A 157 -5.36 -34.43 -40.33
N LYS A 158 -6.60 -33.90 -40.24
CA LYS A 158 -7.23 -33.18 -41.36
C LYS A 158 -6.67 -31.78 -41.51
N LYS A 159 -6.38 -31.11 -40.39
CA LYS A 159 -5.79 -29.75 -40.36
C LYS A 159 -4.27 -29.73 -40.28
N MET A 160 -3.63 -30.90 -40.15
CA MET A 160 -2.18 -31.07 -39.91
C MET A 160 -1.64 -30.16 -38.79
N ARG A 161 -2.36 -30.07 -37.66
CA ARG A 161 -1.94 -29.28 -36.49
C ARG A 161 -2.43 -29.88 -35.17
N HIS A 162 -1.75 -29.55 -34.07
CA HIS A 162 -2.26 -29.82 -32.73
C HIS A 162 -3.49 -28.93 -32.47
N GLU A 163 -4.61 -29.53 -32.04
CA GLU A 163 -5.87 -28.82 -31.81
C GLU A 163 -6.12 -28.55 -30.33
N GLU A 164 -5.70 -29.48 -29.46
CA GLU A 164 -5.83 -29.36 -28.01
C GLU A 164 -4.53 -29.78 -27.34
N GLU A 165 -4.06 -28.98 -26.38
CA GLU A 165 -2.90 -29.26 -25.55
C GLU A 165 -3.34 -29.45 -24.10
N PHE A 166 -2.81 -30.48 -23.45
CA PHE A 166 -3.08 -30.82 -22.06
C PHE A 166 -1.84 -30.52 -21.24
N HIS A 167 -2.01 -29.63 -20.26
CA HIS A 167 -0.94 -29.08 -19.44
C HIS A 167 -1.07 -29.51 -17.99
N GLU A 168 0.06 -29.72 -17.33
CA GLU A 168 0.20 -29.95 -15.89
C GLU A 168 0.79 -28.68 -15.25
N ALA A 169 0.21 -28.25 -14.14
CA ALA A 169 0.70 -27.09 -13.39
C ALA A 169 1.98 -27.42 -12.63
N TYR A 170 2.77 -26.40 -12.30
CA TYR A 170 3.81 -26.52 -11.29
C TYR A 170 3.18 -26.77 -9.91
N GLN A 171 3.75 -27.70 -9.14
CA GLN A 171 3.21 -28.17 -7.86
C GLN A 171 4.27 -28.12 -6.76
N GLY A 172 3.84 -28.04 -5.49
CA GLY A 172 4.71 -28.12 -4.32
C GLY A 172 5.92 -27.17 -4.40
N LYS A 173 7.14 -27.73 -4.35
CA LYS A 173 8.39 -26.95 -4.41
C LYS A 173 8.63 -26.25 -5.75
N ASP A 174 8.05 -26.74 -6.85
CA ASP A 174 8.22 -26.14 -8.18
C ASP A 174 7.48 -24.80 -8.30
N ILE A 175 6.36 -24.65 -7.58
CA ILE A 175 5.63 -23.38 -7.51
C ILE A 175 5.98 -22.58 -6.25
N GLY A 176 6.59 -23.19 -5.22
CA GLY A 176 6.94 -22.56 -3.94
C GLY A 176 8.04 -21.48 -4.00
N ALA A 177 8.60 -21.16 -2.83
CA ALA A 177 9.71 -20.20 -2.71
C ALA A 177 10.97 -20.73 -3.43
N PRO A 178 11.75 -19.86 -4.09
CA PRO A 178 12.97 -20.28 -4.76
C PRO A 178 13.99 -20.81 -3.73
N PRO A 179 14.75 -21.89 -4.02
CA PRO A 179 15.87 -22.29 -3.17
C PRO A 179 16.85 -21.13 -2.93
N ILE A 180 17.46 -21.06 -1.74
CA ILE A 180 18.33 -19.94 -1.33
C ILE A 180 19.40 -19.60 -2.37
N HIS A 181 20.06 -20.61 -2.94
CA HIS A 181 21.12 -20.44 -3.95
C HIS A 181 20.62 -19.93 -5.32
N LEU A 182 19.30 -19.94 -5.56
CA LEU A 182 18.64 -19.42 -6.76
C LEU A 182 17.80 -18.17 -6.47
N ALA A 183 17.72 -17.73 -5.21
CA ALA A 183 16.92 -16.59 -4.81
C ALA A 183 17.59 -15.28 -5.28
N SER A 184 17.04 -14.70 -6.34
CA SER A 184 17.44 -13.37 -6.83
C SER A 184 16.82 -12.26 -5.97
N GLY A 185 17.36 -11.05 -6.09
CA GLY A 185 16.77 -9.87 -5.45
C GLY A 185 15.38 -9.58 -6.02
N GLY A 186 14.39 -9.52 -5.14
CA GLY A 186 13.02 -9.15 -5.45
C GLY A 186 12.62 -7.84 -4.77
N ARG A 187 11.33 -7.51 -4.81
CA ARG A 187 10.80 -6.29 -4.17
C ARG A 187 11.08 -6.28 -2.67
N ILE A 188 10.87 -7.41 -2.00
CA ILE A 188 10.96 -7.52 -0.54
C ILE A 188 12.26 -8.21 -0.09
N ASN A 189 12.76 -9.18 -0.86
CA ASN A 189 13.93 -9.97 -0.48
C ASN A 189 15.21 -9.49 -1.20
N ARG A 190 16.34 -9.50 -0.50
CA ARG A 190 17.67 -9.31 -1.09
C ARG A 190 18.12 -10.57 -1.84
N PRO A 191 19.10 -10.46 -2.77
CA PRO A 191 19.75 -11.64 -3.34
C PRO A 191 20.26 -12.58 -2.25
N GLY A 192 20.01 -13.89 -2.40
CA GLY A 192 20.35 -14.90 -1.40
C GLY A 192 19.38 -15.01 -0.21
N VAL A 193 18.28 -14.26 -0.21
CA VAL A 193 17.20 -14.37 0.79
C VAL A 193 15.97 -14.98 0.13
N SER A 194 15.52 -16.15 0.60
CA SER A 194 14.35 -16.85 0.09
C SER A 194 13.12 -16.57 0.95
N TYR A 195 12.14 -15.87 0.38
CA TYR A 195 10.83 -15.63 0.97
C TYR A 195 9.73 -16.23 0.12
N LEU A 196 8.63 -16.59 0.76
CA LEU A 196 7.43 -17.09 0.08
C LEU A 196 6.48 -15.91 -0.16
N TYR A 197 6.18 -15.64 -1.43
CA TYR A 197 5.19 -14.65 -1.84
C TYR A 197 3.87 -15.35 -2.13
N LEU A 198 2.79 -14.91 -1.47
CA LEU A 198 1.44 -15.41 -1.64
C LEU A 198 0.48 -14.23 -1.88
N ALA A 199 -0.73 -14.52 -2.33
CA ALA A 199 -1.82 -13.57 -2.46
C ALA A 199 -3.09 -14.07 -1.77
N SER A 200 -4.01 -13.17 -1.44
CA SER A 200 -5.30 -13.50 -0.84
C SER A 200 -6.19 -14.36 -1.74
N ASP A 201 -6.02 -14.28 -3.05
CA ASP A 201 -6.87 -14.93 -4.05
C ASP A 201 -6.07 -15.24 -5.34
N ALA A 202 -6.61 -16.16 -6.14
CA ALA A 202 -5.99 -16.64 -7.37
C ALA A 202 -5.81 -15.52 -8.41
N ASP A 203 -6.81 -14.65 -8.57
CA ASP A 203 -6.78 -13.57 -9.56
C ASP A 203 -5.66 -12.57 -9.24
N THR A 204 -5.51 -12.20 -7.97
CA THR A 204 -4.40 -11.36 -7.50
C THR A 204 -3.05 -12.04 -7.71
N ALA A 205 -2.94 -13.35 -7.42
CA ALA A 205 -1.71 -14.10 -7.68
C ALA A 205 -1.33 -14.10 -9.17
N ILE A 206 -2.29 -14.33 -10.07
CA ILE A 206 -2.09 -14.31 -11.52
C ILE A 206 -1.68 -12.90 -11.97
N SER A 207 -2.34 -11.86 -11.50
CA SER A 207 -2.03 -10.47 -11.87
C SER A 207 -0.62 -10.03 -11.45
N GLU A 208 -0.14 -10.47 -10.28
CA GLU A 208 1.21 -10.12 -9.79
C GLU A 208 2.34 -10.73 -10.62
N VAL A 209 2.13 -11.90 -11.23
CA VAL A 209 3.13 -12.48 -12.15
C VAL A 209 3.11 -11.84 -13.54
N ARG A 210 2.11 -11.00 -13.84
CA ARG A 210 1.98 -10.19 -15.07
C ARG A 210 2.16 -10.99 -16.38
N PRO A 211 1.37 -12.04 -16.60
CA PRO A 211 1.50 -12.87 -17.78
C PRO A 211 1.01 -12.14 -19.04
N HIS A 212 1.54 -12.53 -20.20
CA HIS A 212 1.14 -12.03 -21.50
C HIS A 212 0.11 -12.95 -22.18
N PRO A 213 -0.72 -12.43 -23.11
CA PRO A 213 -1.65 -13.27 -23.87
C PRO A 213 -0.94 -14.43 -24.57
N GLY A 214 -1.50 -15.63 -24.44
CA GLY A 214 -0.93 -16.86 -24.95
C GLY A 214 -0.07 -17.64 -23.97
N GLU A 215 0.39 -17.02 -22.87
CA GLU A 215 1.12 -17.71 -21.82
C GLU A 215 0.18 -18.54 -20.93
N ASN A 216 0.70 -19.65 -20.42
CA ASN A 216 0.06 -20.41 -19.37
C ASN A 216 0.57 -19.96 -18.00
N VAL A 217 -0.28 -20.04 -16.98
CA VAL A 217 0.05 -19.72 -15.60
C VAL A 217 -0.37 -20.88 -14.72
N SER A 218 0.59 -21.44 -13.99
CA SER A 218 0.33 -22.40 -12.93
C SER A 218 -0.09 -21.65 -11.66
N VAL A 219 -1.18 -22.06 -11.05
CA VAL A 219 -1.67 -21.51 -9.77
C VAL A 219 -1.88 -22.66 -8.80
N GLY A 220 -1.61 -22.43 -7.52
CA GLY A 220 -1.91 -23.39 -6.47
C GLY A 220 -2.06 -22.72 -5.11
N ARG A 221 -2.48 -23.52 -4.13
CA ARG A 221 -2.78 -23.06 -2.77
C ARG A 221 -1.72 -23.53 -1.78
N PHE A 222 -1.46 -22.66 -0.82
CA PHE A 222 -0.62 -22.91 0.35
C PHE A 222 -1.43 -22.64 1.60
N LYS A 223 -1.19 -23.40 2.66
CA LYS A 223 -1.83 -23.19 3.96
C LYS A 223 -0.79 -23.08 5.06
N SER A 224 -1.04 -22.21 6.03
CA SER A 224 -0.14 -22.09 7.19
C SER A 224 -0.20 -23.36 8.05
N ASN A 225 0.96 -23.84 8.49
CA ASN A 225 1.08 -25.02 9.35
C ASN A 225 1.31 -24.66 10.84
N VAL A 226 1.45 -23.36 11.13
CA VAL A 226 1.59 -22.78 12.46
C VAL A 226 0.79 -21.49 12.56
N ASN A 227 0.53 -21.01 13.78
CA ASN A 227 0.04 -19.65 13.97
C ASN A 227 1.19 -18.66 13.71
N LEU A 228 0.88 -17.57 13.02
CA LEU A 228 1.85 -16.55 12.63
C LEU A 228 1.38 -15.16 13.02
N GLN A 229 2.32 -14.25 13.20
CA GLN A 229 2.07 -12.84 13.39
C GLN A 229 2.58 -12.07 12.18
N ILE A 230 1.67 -11.48 11.41
CA ILE A 230 1.99 -10.71 10.20
C ILE A 230 1.89 -9.22 10.50
N ALA A 231 2.80 -8.43 9.92
CA ALA A 231 2.67 -6.98 9.82
C ALA A 231 1.77 -6.64 8.61
N ASP A 232 0.48 -6.40 8.85
CA ASP A 232 -0.48 -6.06 7.80
C ASP A 232 -0.60 -4.54 7.64
N PHE A 233 0.14 -4.01 6.65
CA PHE A 233 0.07 -2.60 6.26
C PHE A 233 -1.11 -2.31 5.31
N SER A 234 -2.10 -3.18 5.16
CA SER A 234 -3.31 -2.88 4.38
C SER A 234 -4.53 -2.56 5.23
N GLN A 235 -4.44 -2.81 6.53
CA GLN A 235 -5.50 -2.55 7.50
C GLN A 235 -5.24 -1.22 8.20
N HIS A 236 -5.92 -0.19 7.73
CA HIS A 236 -5.92 1.13 8.37
C HIS A 236 -7.35 1.44 8.74
N GLU A 237 -7.75 1.12 9.96
CA GLU A 237 -9.05 1.54 10.45
C GLU A 237 -8.96 3.01 10.89
N LEU A 238 -9.93 3.81 10.44
CA LEU A 238 -10.06 5.21 10.83
C LEU A 238 -10.71 5.29 12.22
N THR A 239 -9.98 4.81 13.22
CA THR A 239 -10.49 4.59 14.59
C THR A 239 -9.82 5.53 15.60
N GLU A 240 -9.15 5.00 16.61
CA GLU A 240 -8.57 5.76 17.71
C GLU A 240 -7.42 6.67 17.23
N GLU A 241 -6.74 6.27 16.16
CA GLU A 241 -5.64 6.99 15.54
C GLU A 241 -6.06 8.40 15.06
N LEU A 242 -7.32 8.57 14.63
CA LEU A 242 -7.83 9.87 14.19
C LEU A 242 -8.02 10.88 15.34
N LEU A 243 -7.90 10.46 16.60
CA LEU A 243 -8.29 11.25 17.75
C LEU A 243 -7.12 12.01 18.41
N SER A 244 -5.93 11.96 17.80
CA SER A 244 -4.72 12.65 18.28
C SER A 244 -3.72 12.90 17.15
N ASP A 245 -2.84 13.91 17.31
CA ASP A 245 -1.74 14.14 16.36
C ASP A 245 -0.78 12.94 16.28
N GLU A 246 -0.45 12.31 17.41
CA GLU A 246 0.41 11.11 17.44
C GLU A 246 -0.21 9.94 16.65
N GLY A 247 -1.51 9.71 16.80
CA GLY A 247 -2.22 8.68 16.04
C GLY A 247 -2.24 8.98 14.54
N LEU A 248 -2.41 10.24 14.15
CA LEU A 248 -2.34 10.66 12.75
C LEU A 248 -0.93 10.47 12.15
N ASP A 249 0.13 10.74 12.92
CA ASP A 249 1.51 10.50 12.50
C ASP A 249 1.80 9.00 12.30
N ILE A 250 1.27 8.15 13.19
CA ILE A 250 1.33 6.68 13.05
C ILE A 250 0.61 6.23 11.77
N LEU A 251 -0.61 6.72 11.56
CA LEU A 251 -1.41 6.40 10.38
C LEU A 251 -0.72 6.85 9.08
N GLU A 252 -0.13 8.05 9.05
CA GLU A 252 0.62 8.56 7.90
C GLU A 252 1.82 7.67 7.58
N LEU A 253 2.59 7.25 8.59
CA LEU A 253 3.74 6.37 8.41
C LEU A 253 3.31 4.99 7.89
N ILE A 254 2.24 4.43 8.44
CA ILE A 254 1.70 3.14 7.97
C ILE A 254 1.27 3.24 6.50
N ILE A 255 0.54 4.28 6.10
CA ILE A 255 0.12 4.51 4.71
C ILE A 255 1.34 4.75 3.81
N ALA A 256 2.35 5.49 4.27
CA ALA A 256 3.59 5.72 3.54
C ALA A 256 4.34 4.40 3.25
N ILE A 257 4.38 3.49 4.22
CA ILE A 257 4.96 2.15 4.07
C ILE A 257 4.14 1.34 3.08
N GLU A 258 2.81 1.30 3.21
CA GLU A 258 1.92 0.60 2.28
C GLU A 258 2.13 1.08 0.85
N ASN A 259 2.11 2.39 0.64
CA ASN A 259 2.33 3.01 -0.66
C ASN A 259 3.70 2.60 -1.22
N THR A 260 4.75 2.63 -0.38
CA THR A 260 6.11 2.22 -0.75
C THR A 260 6.19 0.75 -1.16
N LEU A 261 5.52 -0.16 -0.45
CA LEU A 261 5.48 -1.59 -0.76
C LEU A 261 4.64 -1.90 -2.01
N SER A 262 3.61 -1.10 -2.26
CA SER A 262 2.66 -1.29 -3.35
C SER A 262 3.16 -0.74 -4.69
N VAL A 263 4.18 0.14 -4.72
CA VAL A 263 4.67 0.73 -5.98
C VAL A 263 5.09 -0.37 -6.98
N THR A 264 4.49 -0.31 -8.18
CA THR A 264 4.90 -1.13 -9.32
C THR A 264 6.18 -0.59 -9.91
N VAL A 265 7.31 -1.05 -9.39
CA VAL A 265 8.62 -0.72 -9.97
C VAL A 265 8.76 -1.43 -11.32
N SER A 266 9.10 -0.67 -12.37
CA SER A 266 9.52 -1.25 -13.65
C SER A 266 10.79 -2.07 -13.44
N PRO A 267 10.97 -3.23 -14.11
CA PRO A 267 12.22 -4.01 -14.04
C PRO A 267 13.50 -3.20 -14.36
N SER A 268 13.37 -2.07 -15.05
CA SER A 268 14.47 -1.14 -15.34
C SER A 268 14.90 -0.24 -14.16
N MET A 269 14.12 -0.18 -13.07
CA MET A 269 14.29 0.76 -11.95
C MET A 269 14.70 0.06 -10.64
N ASN A 270 15.68 -0.85 -10.71
CA ASN A 270 16.14 -1.68 -9.58
C ASN A 270 16.59 -0.90 -8.31
N LYS A 271 16.92 0.40 -8.41
CA LYS A 271 17.27 1.23 -7.24
C LYS A 271 16.11 1.40 -6.25
N GLN A 272 14.86 1.28 -6.70
CA GLN A 272 13.69 1.47 -5.84
C GLN A 272 13.44 0.30 -4.87
N TYR A 273 14.00 -0.89 -5.12
CA TYR A 273 13.85 -2.04 -4.21
C TYR A 273 14.65 -1.90 -2.91
N ASN A 274 15.59 -0.95 -2.83
CA ASN A 274 16.42 -0.78 -1.65
C ASN A 274 15.58 -0.39 -0.42
N ILE A 275 14.57 0.46 -0.56
CA ILE A 275 13.74 0.86 0.59
C ILE A 275 12.77 -0.24 1.02
N THR A 276 12.19 -0.98 0.07
CA THR A 276 11.21 -2.04 0.37
C THR A 276 11.89 -3.24 1.01
N GLN A 277 13.10 -3.59 0.55
CA GLN A 277 13.94 -4.60 1.19
C GLN A 277 14.37 -4.16 2.59
N PHE A 278 14.72 -2.88 2.78
CA PHE A 278 15.05 -2.34 4.10
C PHE A 278 13.86 -2.43 5.07
N ILE A 279 12.67 -1.98 4.65
CA ILE A 279 11.43 -2.10 5.43
C ILE A 279 11.19 -3.56 5.84
N ALA A 280 11.36 -4.51 4.92
CA ALA A 280 11.18 -5.93 5.20
C ALA A 280 12.13 -6.46 6.28
N GLU A 281 13.40 -6.03 6.26
CA GLU A 281 14.38 -6.39 7.28
C GLU A 281 14.01 -5.80 8.65
N ILE A 282 13.54 -4.55 8.71
CA ILE A 282 13.06 -3.95 9.97
C ILE A 282 11.86 -4.71 10.52
N VAL A 283 10.87 -5.02 9.67
CA VAL A 283 9.70 -5.83 10.06
C VAL A 283 10.12 -7.21 10.60
N ARG A 284 11.10 -7.85 9.96
CA ARG A 284 11.68 -9.12 10.45
C ARG A 284 12.38 -8.96 11.80
N LYS A 285 13.13 -7.88 12.03
CA LYS A 285 13.77 -7.59 13.33
C LYS A 285 12.74 -7.33 14.44
N LEU A 286 11.59 -6.75 14.10
CA LEU A 286 10.43 -6.60 14.99
C LEU A 286 9.68 -7.92 15.28
N SER A 287 10.24 -9.08 14.89
CA SER A 287 9.73 -10.41 15.19
C SER A 287 8.38 -10.77 14.54
N PHE A 288 8.02 -10.10 13.44
CA PHE A 288 6.93 -10.56 12.58
C PHE A 288 7.41 -11.72 11.68
N ASP A 289 6.50 -12.64 11.37
CA ASP A 289 6.76 -13.80 10.50
C ASP A 289 6.68 -13.44 9.00
N GLY A 290 6.15 -12.26 8.70
CA GLY A 290 5.97 -11.75 7.36
C GLY A 290 5.27 -10.40 7.35
N LEU A 291 4.98 -9.91 6.15
CA LEU A 291 4.24 -8.67 5.93
C LEU A 291 3.13 -8.85 4.89
N ALA A 292 2.10 -8.02 4.99
CA ALA A 292 1.02 -7.93 4.02
C ALA A 292 0.77 -6.47 3.60
N PHE A 293 0.36 -6.29 2.34
CA PHE A 293 0.05 -4.98 1.75
C PHE A 293 -0.93 -5.16 0.58
N LYS A 294 -1.65 -4.11 0.18
CA LYS A 294 -2.58 -4.19 -0.97
C LYS A 294 -1.84 -4.52 -2.26
N SER A 295 -2.47 -5.33 -3.11
CA SER A 295 -1.96 -5.50 -4.47
C SER A 295 -2.17 -4.22 -5.28
N SER A 296 -1.20 -3.92 -6.12
CA SER A 296 -1.24 -2.78 -7.06
C SER A 296 -1.80 -3.16 -8.43
N VAL A 297 -1.96 -4.46 -8.68
CA VAL A 297 -2.39 -5.04 -9.95
C VAL A 297 -3.60 -5.98 -9.79
N GLY A 298 -4.06 -6.19 -8.56
CA GLY A 298 -5.26 -6.94 -8.21
C GLY A 298 -6.04 -6.23 -7.09
N THR A 299 -7.23 -6.75 -6.75
CA THR A 299 -8.07 -6.20 -5.68
C THR A 299 -7.77 -6.81 -4.30
N GLY A 300 -6.96 -7.88 -4.27
CA GLY A 300 -6.57 -8.57 -3.06
C GLY A 300 -5.34 -7.99 -2.37
N LYS A 301 -4.75 -8.80 -1.49
CA LYS A 301 -3.52 -8.50 -0.74
C LYS A 301 -2.39 -9.40 -1.18
N ASN A 302 -1.17 -8.86 -1.10
CA ASN A 302 0.07 -9.62 -1.17
C ASN A 302 0.55 -9.95 0.23
N TYR A 303 1.10 -11.15 0.38
CA TYR A 303 1.75 -11.63 1.60
C TYR A 303 3.17 -12.05 1.26
N VAL A 304 4.14 -11.62 2.08
CA VAL A 304 5.52 -12.11 2.00
C VAL A 304 5.92 -12.68 3.34
N LEU A 305 6.21 -13.97 3.33
CA LEU A 305 6.49 -14.78 4.51
C LEU A 305 7.99 -15.03 4.58
N PHE A 306 8.58 -14.69 5.73
CA PHE A 306 10.03 -14.76 5.91
C PHE A 306 10.55 -16.18 6.07
N ASN A 307 9.70 -17.09 6.57
CA ASN A 307 9.99 -18.52 6.63
C ASN A 307 9.03 -19.29 5.70
N PRO A 308 9.48 -19.71 4.51
CA PRO A 308 8.67 -20.52 3.60
C PRO A 308 8.18 -21.85 4.20
N GLU A 309 8.91 -22.43 5.16
CA GLU A 309 8.56 -23.71 5.80
C GLU A 309 7.36 -23.59 6.75
N SER A 310 6.89 -22.37 7.05
CA SER A 310 5.66 -22.14 7.82
C SER A 310 4.38 -22.39 7.00
N PHE A 311 4.52 -22.79 5.73
CA PHE A 311 3.41 -23.03 4.80
C PHE A 311 3.57 -24.35 4.06
N ASP A 312 2.51 -25.14 4.07
CA ASP A 312 2.41 -26.40 3.35
C ASP A 312 1.65 -26.23 2.04
N TRP A 313 2.07 -26.98 1.03
CA TRP A 313 1.33 -27.14 -0.22
C TRP A 313 -0.01 -27.85 0.03
N VAL A 314 -1.08 -27.35 -0.58
CA VAL A 314 -2.39 -28.03 -0.56
C VAL A 314 -2.47 -29.00 -1.74
N GLU A 315 -2.40 -30.29 -1.46
CA GLU A 315 -2.43 -31.34 -2.48
C GLU A 315 -3.70 -31.28 -3.36
N GLY A 316 -3.52 -31.40 -4.68
CA GLY A 316 -4.60 -31.32 -5.67
C GLY A 316 -5.22 -29.92 -5.85
N SER A 317 -4.57 -28.87 -5.34
CA SER A 317 -5.03 -27.49 -5.52
C SER A 317 -4.57 -26.82 -6.82
N ASP A 318 -3.75 -27.51 -7.60
CA ASP A 318 -3.08 -26.95 -8.77
C ASP A 318 -4.01 -26.78 -9.98
N GLN A 319 -3.83 -25.67 -10.69
CA GLN A 319 -4.61 -25.32 -11.88
C GLN A 319 -3.72 -24.62 -12.91
N VAL A 320 -3.99 -24.86 -14.20
CA VAL A 320 -3.36 -24.15 -15.31
C VAL A 320 -4.38 -23.20 -15.94
N PHE A 321 -4.03 -21.92 -16.00
CA PHE A 321 -4.79 -20.89 -16.68
C PHE A 321 -4.07 -20.46 -17.95
N LYS A 322 -4.78 -20.39 -19.08
CA LYS A 322 -4.25 -19.78 -20.31
C LYS A 322 -4.72 -18.34 -20.40
N VAL A 323 -3.78 -17.41 -20.54
CA VAL A 323 -4.10 -15.98 -20.60
C VAL A 323 -4.62 -15.62 -21.98
N SER A 324 -5.85 -15.10 -22.03
CA SER A 324 -6.52 -14.74 -23.28
C SER A 324 -6.26 -13.30 -23.70
N SER A 325 -6.24 -12.36 -22.75
CA SER A 325 -6.03 -10.93 -23.02
C SER A 325 -5.52 -10.19 -21.77
N VAL A 326 -4.94 -9.01 -21.99
CA VAL A 326 -4.55 -8.05 -20.94
C VAL A 326 -5.14 -6.69 -21.30
N SER A 327 -5.69 -5.99 -20.31
CA SER A 327 -6.22 -4.63 -20.48
C SER A 327 -5.36 -3.65 -19.70
N TYR A 328 -4.96 -2.56 -20.36
CA TYR A 328 -4.21 -1.46 -19.73
C TYR A 328 -5.10 -0.23 -19.61
N LYS A 329 -5.12 0.37 -18.42
CA LYS A 329 -5.69 1.70 -18.20
C LYS A 329 -4.58 2.73 -18.33
N THR A 330 -4.76 3.73 -19.19
CA THR A 330 -3.74 4.75 -19.50
C THR A 330 -4.28 6.15 -19.29
N GLU A 331 -3.43 7.05 -18.83
CA GLU A 331 -3.73 8.48 -18.71
C GLU A 331 -2.65 9.29 -19.45
N PRO A 332 -3.03 10.34 -20.20
CA PRO A 332 -2.06 11.15 -20.93
C PRO A 332 -1.14 11.89 -19.95
N GLN A 333 0.18 11.75 -20.15
CA GLN A 333 1.17 12.55 -19.43
C GLN A 333 1.31 13.92 -20.08
N LYS A 334 1.51 14.97 -19.26
CA LYS A 334 1.76 16.33 -19.76
C LYS A 334 3.06 16.34 -20.57
N LYS A 335 3.00 16.91 -21.77
CA LYS A 335 4.21 17.11 -22.58
C LYS A 335 5.04 18.22 -21.97
N PHE A 336 6.36 18.04 -21.98
CA PHE A 336 7.27 19.13 -21.70
C PHE A 336 7.13 20.20 -22.78
N ASP A 337 6.88 21.41 -22.33
CA ASP A 337 6.84 22.65 -23.10
C ASP A 337 8.04 23.50 -22.68
N GLU A 338 9.00 23.69 -23.58
CA GLU A 338 10.22 24.49 -23.37
C GLU A 338 9.93 25.95 -22.99
N GLN A 339 8.73 26.45 -23.33
CA GLN A 339 8.34 27.83 -23.05
C GLN A 339 7.62 27.98 -21.71
N ALA A 340 7.23 26.88 -21.08
CA ALA A 340 6.56 26.89 -19.78
C ALA A 340 7.58 26.96 -18.62
N TYR A 341 7.15 27.55 -17.51
CA TYR A 341 7.92 27.57 -16.28
C TYR A 341 7.71 26.26 -15.49
N TYR A 342 8.81 25.70 -14.96
CA TYR A 342 8.80 24.54 -14.07
C TYR A 342 9.65 24.83 -12.83
N ASP A 343 9.18 24.41 -11.66
CA ASP A 343 9.92 24.59 -10.40
C ASP A 343 11.22 23.75 -10.36
N ARG A 344 11.24 22.63 -11.07
CA ARG A 344 12.41 21.78 -11.24
C ARG A 344 12.44 21.20 -12.64
N THR A 345 13.57 21.35 -13.31
CA THR A 345 13.92 20.64 -14.54
C THR A 345 14.94 19.56 -14.19
N TYR A 346 14.85 18.41 -14.87
CA TYR A 346 15.82 17.35 -14.76
C TYR A 346 16.64 17.36 -16.06
N GLU A 347 17.94 17.62 -15.98
CA GLU A 347 18.84 17.47 -17.14
C GLU A 347 19.04 15.98 -17.45
N GLU A 348 19.28 15.64 -18.72
CA GLU A 348 19.54 14.26 -19.15
C GLU A 348 20.70 13.67 -18.34
N THR A 349 20.41 12.75 -17.42
CA THR A 349 21.42 11.81 -16.93
C THR A 349 21.67 10.82 -18.05
N ALA A 350 22.79 11.02 -18.77
CA ALA A 350 23.32 10.13 -19.79
C ALA A 350 23.57 8.70 -19.26
#